data_AF-A0A3R9ADI1-F1
#
_entry.id   AF-A0A3R9ADI1-F1
#
_cell.length_a   1.000
_cell.length_b   1.000
_cell.length_c   1.000
_cell.angle_alpha   90.00
_cell.angle_beta   90.00
_cell.angle_gamma   90.00
#
_symmetry.space_group_name_H-M   'P 1'
#
loop_
_entity.id
_entity.type
_entity.pdbx_description
1 polymer ?
#
loop_
_entity_poly.entity_id
_entity_poly.type
_entity_poly.pdbx_seq_one_letter_code
_entity_poly.pdbx_strand_id
1 'polypeptide(L)'
;MSDELERAKANERRRVRRLRMIAALGGVGLAVAFCGVFLAQRSEEHAATVGAILALLGLCAVVASAVLGMHNGPDSDTIRVERAKEGYRDRVQKKRAVSMAIMPLTSLILVYLGTKSAWAIAGGQGDSGDWHMAALSPVVSGLLLSMVTGFDIRADRRLKRLLEDELTLSFRRSALNAALGVALAGMVVVFALGLWKPQAAVAAMPGLMFVTASAAGLRYWQLDRRAAGG
;
A
#
# COMPACT_ATOMS: atom_id res chain seq x y z
N MET A 1 7.11 29.79 -28.82
CA MET A 1 7.68 29.16 -27.61
C MET A 1 6.64 28.92 -26.50
N SER A 2 5.62 29.78 -26.33
CA SER A 2 4.50 29.57 -25.40
C SER A 2 3.60 28.38 -25.78
N ASP A 3 3.22 28.26 -27.05
CA ASP A 3 2.25 27.28 -27.53
C ASP A 3 2.76 25.83 -27.47
N GLU A 4 4.05 25.61 -27.73
CA GLU A 4 4.69 24.29 -27.60
C GLU A 4 4.74 23.84 -26.14
N LEU A 5 5.02 24.77 -25.23
CA LEU A 5 5.05 24.51 -23.79
C LEU A 5 3.63 24.22 -23.24
N GLU A 6 2.62 24.91 -23.75
CA GLU A 6 1.22 24.65 -23.41
C GLU A 6 0.72 23.30 -23.95
N ARG A 7 1.07 22.97 -25.20
CA ARG A 7 0.76 21.65 -25.80
C ARG A 7 1.45 20.52 -25.03
N ALA A 8 2.71 20.70 -24.62
CA ALA A 8 3.42 19.75 -23.78
C ALA A 8 2.75 19.56 -22.41
N LYS A 9 2.36 20.66 -21.74
CA LYS A 9 1.62 20.60 -20.46
C LYS A 9 0.25 19.92 -20.60
N ALA A 10 -0.47 20.16 -21.70
CA ALA A 10 -1.77 19.54 -21.96
C ALA A 10 -1.64 18.02 -22.19
N ASN A 11 -0.61 17.59 -22.92
CA ASN A 11 -0.30 16.18 -23.14
C ASN A 11 0.10 15.47 -21.84
N GLU A 12 0.90 16.13 -20.99
CA GLU A 12 1.27 15.58 -19.68
C GLU A 12 0.06 15.44 -18.75
N ARG A 13 -0.86 16.42 -18.74
CA ARG A 13 -2.13 16.31 -17.99
C ARG A 13 -2.98 15.13 -18.46
N ARG A 14 -3.09 14.90 -19.78
CA ARG A 14 -3.80 13.75 -20.36
C ARG A 14 -3.14 12.43 -19.96
N ARG A 15 -1.81 12.38 -19.97
CA ARG A 15 -1.02 11.20 -19.57
C ARG A 15 -1.20 10.87 -18.09
N VAL A 16 -1.11 11.87 -17.20
CA VAL A 16 -1.37 11.70 -15.76
C VAL A 16 -2.79 11.23 -15.49
N ARG A 17 -3.79 11.75 -16.23
CA ARG A 17 -5.18 11.29 -16.12
C ARG A 17 -5.34 9.82 -16.53
N ARG A 18 -4.69 9.39 -17.62
CA ARG A 18 -4.65 7.97 -18.03
C ARG A 18 -4.01 7.09 -16.97
N LEU A 19 -2.86 7.49 -16.43
CA LEU A 19 -2.17 6.74 -15.38
C LEU A 19 -3.02 6.59 -14.11
N ARG A 20 -3.78 7.63 -13.72
CA ARG A 20 -4.73 7.53 -12.61
C ARG A 20 -5.87 6.55 -12.89
N MET A 21 -6.41 6.55 -14.11
CA MET A 21 -7.45 5.58 -14.50
C MET A 21 -6.90 4.15 -14.54
N ILE A 22 -5.68 3.95 -15.05
CA ILE A 22 -5.00 2.65 -15.06
C ILE A 22 -4.75 2.16 -13.62
N ALA A 23 -4.27 3.04 -12.73
CA ALA A 23 -4.08 2.70 -11.32
C ALA A 23 -5.40 2.39 -10.61
N ALA A 24 -6.48 3.12 -10.90
CA ALA A 24 -7.81 2.82 -10.38
C ALA A 24 -8.31 1.45 -10.86
N LEU A 25 -8.08 1.11 -12.13
CA LEU A 25 -8.42 -0.20 -12.70
C LEU A 25 -7.64 -1.34 -12.02
N GLY A 26 -6.35 -1.13 -11.75
CA GLY A 26 -5.55 -2.06 -10.96
C GLY A 26 -6.05 -2.22 -9.53
N GLY A 27 -6.43 -1.13 -8.87
CA GLY A 27 -7.01 -1.16 -7.52
C GLY A 27 -8.34 -1.91 -7.47
N VAL A 28 -9.23 -1.68 -8.44
CA VAL A 28 -10.49 -2.41 -8.58
C VAL A 28 -10.23 -3.90 -8.88
N GLY A 29 -9.29 -4.20 -9.77
CA GLY A 29 -8.87 -5.58 -10.07
C GLY A 29 -8.40 -6.32 -8.82
N LEU A 30 -7.63 -5.66 -7.96
CA LEU A 30 -7.14 -6.24 -6.71
C LEU A 30 -8.29 -6.51 -5.72
N ALA A 31 -9.25 -5.59 -5.61
CA ALA A 31 -10.44 -5.79 -4.78
C ALA A 31 -11.33 -6.95 -5.30
N VAL A 32 -11.51 -7.04 -6.62
CA VAL A 32 -12.25 -8.14 -7.27
C VAL A 32 -11.52 -9.47 -7.07
N ALA A 33 -10.20 -9.49 -7.19
CA ALA A 33 -9.39 -10.68 -6.97
C ALA A 33 -9.56 -11.21 -5.53
N PHE A 34 -9.48 -10.30 -4.56
CA PHE A 34 -9.64 -10.62 -3.14
C PHE A 34 -11.04 -11.14 -2.81
N CYS A 35 -12.08 -10.50 -3.37
CA CYS A 35 -13.46 -10.95 -3.23
C CYS A 35 -13.67 -12.35 -3.84
N GLY A 36 -13.04 -12.62 -5.00
CA GLY A 36 -13.06 -13.92 -5.65
C GLY A 36 -12.43 -15.02 -4.80
N VAL A 37 -11.22 -14.79 -4.25
CA VAL A 37 -10.56 -15.74 -3.35
C VAL A 37 -11.41 -16.04 -2.10
N PHE A 38 -12.09 -15.03 -1.55
CA PHE A 38 -12.96 -15.22 -0.40
C PHE A 38 -14.20 -16.06 -0.72
N LEU A 39 -14.83 -15.83 -1.89
CA LEU A 39 -15.95 -16.66 -2.36
C LEU A 39 -15.49 -18.10 -2.65
N ALA A 40 -14.28 -18.26 -3.19
CA ALA A 40 -13.71 -19.55 -3.57
C ALA A 40 -13.57 -20.52 -2.38
N GLN A 41 -13.47 -19.99 -1.15
CA GLN A 41 -13.32 -20.75 0.08
C GLN A 41 -14.65 -21.20 0.71
N ARG A 42 -15.80 -20.86 0.12
CA ARG A 42 -17.11 -21.33 0.59
C ARG A 42 -17.33 -22.79 0.19
N SER A 43 -17.98 -23.56 1.06
CA SER A 43 -18.29 -24.99 0.85
C SER A 43 -19.35 -25.26 -0.22
N GLU A 44 -19.96 -24.21 -0.78
CA GLU A 44 -20.91 -24.32 -1.88
C GLU A 44 -20.14 -24.38 -3.22
N GLU A 45 -20.29 -25.46 -3.98
CA GLU A 45 -19.54 -25.68 -5.25
C GLU A 45 -19.72 -24.53 -6.27
N HIS A 46 -20.90 -23.92 -6.30
CA HIS A 46 -21.19 -22.77 -7.16
C HIS A 46 -20.49 -21.48 -6.69
N ALA A 47 -20.40 -21.25 -5.38
CA ALA A 47 -19.65 -20.12 -4.83
C ALA A 47 -18.14 -20.30 -5.04
N ALA A 48 -17.66 -21.54 -4.96
CA ALA A 48 -16.26 -21.88 -5.17
C ALA A 48 -15.79 -21.56 -6.60
N THR A 49 -16.56 -22.01 -7.60
CA THR A 49 -16.27 -21.79 -9.03
C THR A 49 -16.38 -20.32 -9.44
N VAL A 50 -17.44 -19.63 -9.00
CA VAL A 50 -17.60 -18.18 -9.24
C VAL A 50 -16.47 -17.38 -8.59
N GLY A 51 -16.07 -17.75 -7.38
CA GLY A 51 -14.95 -17.16 -6.67
C GLY A 51 -13.62 -17.31 -7.41
N ALA A 52 -13.33 -18.50 -7.91
CA ALA A 52 -12.10 -18.76 -8.68
C ALA A 52 -12.03 -17.92 -9.97
N ILE A 53 -13.15 -17.77 -10.69
CA ILE A 53 -13.22 -16.94 -11.90
C ILE A 53 -13.00 -15.46 -11.57
N LEU A 54 -13.63 -14.95 -10.51
CA LEU A 54 -13.43 -13.58 -10.04
C LEU A 54 -11.99 -13.31 -9.60
N ALA A 55 -11.35 -14.28 -8.93
CA ALA A 55 -9.95 -14.20 -8.53
C ALA A 55 -9.03 -14.01 -9.74
N LEU A 56 -9.26 -14.82 -10.79
CA LEU A 56 -8.47 -14.81 -12.03
C LEU A 56 -8.69 -13.53 -12.82
N LEU A 57 -9.94 -13.07 -12.97
CA LEU A 57 -10.27 -11.82 -13.65
C LEU A 57 -9.65 -10.61 -12.94
N GLY A 58 -9.73 -10.58 -11.60
CA GLY A 58 -9.10 -9.53 -10.80
C GLY A 58 -7.58 -9.51 -10.96
N LEU A 59 -6.92 -10.68 -10.98
CA LEU A 59 -5.49 -10.80 -11.23
C LEU A 59 -5.11 -10.32 -12.64
N CYS A 60 -5.88 -10.69 -13.66
CA CYS A 60 -5.67 -10.22 -15.03
C CYS A 60 -5.78 -8.69 -15.13
N ALA A 61 -6.75 -8.07 -14.44
CA ALA A 61 -6.89 -6.62 -14.40
C ALA A 61 -5.69 -5.93 -13.72
N VAL A 62 -5.13 -6.53 -12.66
CA VAL A 62 -3.90 -6.04 -12.01
C VAL A 62 -2.71 -6.12 -12.97
N VAL A 63 -2.50 -7.27 -13.62
CA VAL A 63 -1.39 -7.45 -14.58
C VAL A 63 -1.52 -6.49 -15.76
N ALA A 64 -2.72 -6.38 -16.35
CA ALA A 64 -2.98 -5.45 -17.44
C ALA A 64 -2.73 -3.99 -17.01
N SER A 65 -3.14 -3.61 -15.80
CA SER A 65 -2.88 -2.27 -15.26
C SER A 65 -1.39 -1.98 -15.06
N ALA A 66 -0.60 -2.98 -14.65
CA ALA A 66 0.84 -2.85 -14.50
C ALA A 66 1.54 -2.65 -15.85
N VAL A 67 1.18 -3.46 -16.86
CA VAL A 67 1.74 -3.36 -18.22
C VAL A 67 1.36 -2.03 -18.88
N LEU A 68 0.09 -1.62 -18.78
CA LEU A 68 -0.37 -0.33 -19.30
C LEU A 68 0.27 0.86 -18.56
N GLY A 69 0.57 0.70 -17.27
CA GLY A 69 1.31 1.68 -16.48
C GLY A 69 2.76 1.83 -16.94
N MET A 70 3.42 0.72 -17.29
CA MET A 70 4.78 0.73 -17.84
C MET A 70 4.83 1.39 -19.22
N HIS A 71 3.89 1.08 -20.11
CA HIS A 71 3.85 1.63 -21.47
C HIS A 71 3.48 3.12 -21.50
N ASN A 72 2.73 3.62 -20.51
CA ASN A 72 2.39 5.05 -20.38
C ASN A 72 3.30 5.79 -19.39
N GLY A 73 4.41 5.15 -18.98
CA GLY A 73 5.44 5.73 -18.12
C GLY A 73 6.15 6.94 -18.75
N PRO A 74 6.91 7.72 -17.98
CA PRO A 74 7.60 8.89 -18.53
C PRO A 74 8.71 8.42 -19.45
N ASP A 75 8.91 9.14 -20.56
CA ASP A 75 9.98 8.84 -21.49
C ASP A 75 11.34 8.95 -20.78
N SER A 76 12.30 8.13 -21.20
CA SER A 76 13.61 8.01 -20.58
C SER A 76 14.36 9.34 -20.50
N ASP A 77 14.17 10.22 -21.50
CA ASP A 77 14.74 11.56 -21.54
C ASP A 77 14.05 12.52 -20.55
N THR A 78 12.72 12.45 -20.37
CA THR A 78 12.03 13.20 -19.30
C THR A 78 12.53 12.79 -17.91
N ILE A 79 12.75 11.50 -17.67
CA ILE A 79 13.32 10.99 -16.41
C ILE A 79 14.75 11.50 -16.22
N ARG A 80 15.55 11.57 -17.29
CA ARG A 80 16.94 12.04 -17.24
C ARG A 80 17.03 13.53 -16.92
N VAL A 81 16.18 14.36 -17.54
CA VAL A 81 16.12 15.81 -17.29
C VAL A 81 15.60 16.11 -15.89
N GLU A 82 14.59 15.37 -15.42
CA GLU A 82 14.06 15.51 -14.05
C GLU A 82 15.13 15.13 -13.01
N ARG A 83 15.84 14.00 -13.21
CA ARG A 83 16.97 13.59 -12.34
C ARG A 83 18.15 14.57 -12.34
N ALA A 84 18.39 15.27 -13.44
CA ALA A 84 19.45 16.26 -13.56
C ALA A 84 19.13 17.56 -12.78
N LYS A 85 17.84 17.88 -12.61
CA LYS A 85 17.38 19.01 -11.80
C LYS A 85 17.20 18.65 -10.31
N GLU A 86 16.93 17.39 -10.00
CA GLU A 86 16.73 16.93 -8.62
C GLU A 86 18.04 16.95 -7.80
N GLY A 87 18.03 17.68 -6.68
CA GLY A 87 19.10 17.66 -5.70
C GLY A 87 19.24 16.29 -5.03
N TYR A 88 20.39 16.01 -4.38
CA TYR A 88 20.61 14.74 -3.67
C TYR A 88 19.51 14.45 -2.63
N ARG A 89 19.03 15.48 -1.93
CA ARG A 89 17.93 15.39 -0.96
C ARG A 89 16.63 14.90 -1.58
N ASP A 90 16.22 15.50 -2.70
CA ASP A 90 14.95 15.20 -3.35
C ASP A 90 14.92 13.76 -3.88
N ARG A 91 16.05 13.29 -4.43
CA ARG A 91 16.20 11.89 -4.86
C ARG A 91 16.01 10.91 -3.70
N VAL A 92 16.59 11.22 -2.54
CA VAL A 92 16.48 10.36 -1.34
C VAL A 92 15.04 10.37 -0.80
N GLN A 93 14.39 11.53 -0.74
CA GLN A 93 12.99 11.67 -0.31
C GLN A 93 12.04 10.91 -1.24
N LYS A 94 12.15 11.11 -2.56
CA LYS A 94 11.35 10.43 -3.60
C LYS A 94 11.52 8.93 -3.56
N LYS A 95 12.76 8.42 -3.45
CA LYS A 95 13.03 6.97 -3.33
C LYS A 95 12.37 6.39 -2.08
N ARG A 96 12.43 7.13 -0.96
CA ARG A 96 11.84 6.69 0.30
C ARG A 96 10.31 6.69 0.24
N ALA A 97 9.70 7.74 -0.32
CA ALA A 97 8.26 7.82 -0.53
C ALA A 97 7.75 6.68 -1.43
N VAL A 98 8.48 6.36 -2.51
CA VAL A 98 8.16 5.21 -3.38
C VAL A 98 8.27 3.89 -2.62
N SER A 99 9.31 3.71 -1.79
CA SER A 99 9.45 2.51 -0.96
C SER A 99 8.27 2.32 0.00
N MET A 100 7.76 3.42 0.59
CA MET A 100 6.58 3.38 1.47
C MET A 100 5.29 2.96 0.74
N ALA A 101 5.19 3.19 -0.57
CA ALA A 101 4.05 2.77 -1.38
C ALA A 101 4.18 1.33 -1.89
N ILE A 102 5.39 0.87 -2.19
CA ILE A 102 5.65 -0.46 -2.77
C ILE A 102 5.75 -1.55 -1.69
N MET A 103 6.40 -1.27 -0.55
CA MET A 103 6.60 -2.28 0.50
C MET A 103 5.30 -2.94 0.96
N PRO A 104 4.19 -2.21 1.19
CA PRO A 104 2.92 -2.84 1.51
C PRO A 104 2.50 -3.91 0.50
N LEU A 105 2.63 -3.64 -0.80
CA LEU A 105 2.26 -4.59 -1.85
C LEU A 105 3.09 -5.86 -1.78
N THR A 106 4.40 -5.74 -1.56
CA THR A 106 5.29 -6.90 -1.41
C THR A 106 5.05 -7.68 -0.12
N SER A 107 4.57 -7.00 0.93
CA SER A 107 4.33 -7.57 2.25
C SER A 107 2.94 -8.21 2.41
N LEU A 108 2.06 -8.04 1.44
CA LEU A 108 0.66 -8.49 1.51
C LEU A 108 0.53 -10.01 1.68
N ILE A 109 1.43 -10.79 1.05
CA ILE A 109 1.45 -12.25 1.19
C ILE A 109 1.81 -12.69 2.61
N LEU A 110 2.73 -11.99 3.27
CA LEU A 110 3.15 -12.30 4.65
C LEU A 110 2.01 -12.01 5.63
N VAL A 111 1.26 -10.92 5.40
CA VAL A 111 0.11 -10.57 6.23
C VAL A 111 -1.05 -11.55 6.02
N TYR A 112 -1.28 -12.00 4.78
CA TYR A 112 -2.25 -13.05 4.49
C TYR A 112 -1.91 -14.35 5.23
N LEU A 113 -0.65 -14.79 5.16
CA LEU A 113 -0.19 -15.97 5.90
C LEU A 113 -0.34 -15.78 7.41
N GLY A 114 0.06 -14.62 7.95
CA GLY A 114 -0.12 -14.31 9.38
C GLY A 114 -1.59 -14.27 9.81
N THR A 115 -2.49 -13.81 8.94
CA THR A 115 -3.95 -13.81 9.17
C THR A 115 -4.51 -15.23 9.21
N LYS A 116 -4.10 -16.08 8.26
CA LYS A 116 -4.49 -17.49 8.21
C LYS A 116 -4.01 -18.24 9.45
N SER A 117 -2.76 -18.01 9.86
CA SER A 117 -2.20 -18.63 11.07
C SER A 117 -2.87 -18.12 12.34
N ALA A 118 -3.18 -16.82 12.44
CA ALA A 118 -3.95 -16.27 13.56
C ALA A 118 -5.35 -16.89 13.67
N TRP A 119 -6.01 -17.17 12.54
CA TRP A 119 -7.28 -17.89 12.51
C TRP A 119 -7.14 -19.34 13.01
N ALA A 120 -6.10 -20.06 12.59
CA ALA A 120 -5.83 -21.44 13.02
C ALA A 120 -5.56 -21.51 14.53
N ILE A 121 -4.72 -20.61 15.06
CA ILE A 121 -4.42 -20.49 16.49
C ILE A 121 -5.71 -20.21 17.29
N ALA A 122 -6.49 -19.22 16.87
CA ALA A 122 -7.72 -18.86 17.57
C ALA A 122 -8.82 -19.93 17.44
N GLY A 123 -8.71 -20.83 16.46
CA GLY A 123 -9.57 -22.00 16.30
C GLY A 123 -9.12 -23.24 17.08
N GLY A 124 -8.00 -23.16 17.82
CA GLY A 124 -7.42 -24.31 18.53
C GLY A 124 -6.70 -25.32 17.63
N GLN A 125 -6.43 -24.96 16.37
CA GLN A 125 -5.78 -25.80 15.36
C GLN A 125 -4.36 -25.31 15.02
N GLY A 126 -3.83 -24.36 15.79
CA GLY A 126 -2.55 -23.72 15.49
C GLY A 126 -1.35 -24.54 15.94
N ASP A 127 -0.42 -24.77 15.02
CA ASP A 127 0.87 -25.39 15.30
C ASP A 127 1.95 -24.35 15.65
N SER A 128 3.15 -24.79 16.05
CA SER A 128 4.28 -23.90 16.33
C SER A 128 4.64 -23.00 15.14
N GLY A 129 4.51 -23.51 13.91
CA GLY A 129 4.72 -22.74 12.68
C GLY A 129 3.71 -21.59 12.52
N ASP A 130 2.46 -21.78 12.94
CA ASP A 130 1.44 -20.73 12.88
C ASP A 130 1.74 -19.58 13.84
N TRP A 131 2.28 -19.88 15.03
CA TRP A 131 2.68 -18.84 15.97
C TRP A 131 3.78 -17.94 15.40
N HIS A 132 4.76 -18.51 14.69
CA HIS A 132 5.79 -17.74 14.02
C HIS A 132 5.22 -16.85 12.91
N MET A 133 4.33 -17.39 12.07
CA MET A 133 3.71 -16.64 10.99
C MET A 133 2.76 -15.54 11.50
N ALA A 134 1.99 -15.82 12.54
CA ALA A 134 1.12 -14.84 13.19
C ALA A 134 1.93 -13.69 13.81
N ALA A 135 3.07 -13.98 14.46
CA ALA A 135 3.96 -12.97 15.04
C ALA A 135 4.67 -12.10 13.98
N LEU A 136 4.90 -12.63 12.78
CA LEU A 136 5.59 -11.91 11.72
C LEU A 136 4.76 -10.76 11.14
N SER A 137 3.43 -10.85 11.16
CA SER A 137 2.55 -9.81 10.62
C SER A 137 2.61 -8.47 11.40
N PRO A 138 2.56 -8.46 12.74
CA PRO A 138 2.86 -7.29 13.55
C PRO A 138 4.24 -6.68 13.27
N VAL A 139 5.26 -7.52 13.07
CA VAL A 139 6.63 -7.07 12.77
C VAL A 139 6.67 -6.32 11.43
N VAL A 140 6.07 -6.89 10.39
CA VAL A 140 5.96 -6.26 9.07
C VAL A 140 5.22 -4.92 9.16
N SER A 141 4.10 -4.88 9.87
CA SER A 141 3.32 -3.65 10.07
C SER A 141 4.11 -2.59 10.84
N GLY A 142 4.86 -3.00 11.86
CA GLY A 142 5.76 -2.13 12.63
C GLY A 142 6.90 -1.59 11.77
N LEU A 143 7.48 -2.40 10.88
CA LEU A 143 8.50 -1.96 9.92
C LEU A 143 7.95 -0.87 8.99
N LEU A 144 6.78 -1.08 8.40
CA LEU A 144 6.11 -0.10 7.54
C LEU A 144 5.88 1.23 8.28
N LEU A 145 5.41 1.16 9.53
CA LEU A 145 5.17 2.37 10.34
C LEU A 145 6.47 3.05 10.78
N SER A 146 7.54 2.27 11.02
CA SER A 146 8.87 2.80 11.39
C SER A 146 9.45 3.66 10.27
N MET A 147 9.22 3.28 9.00
CA MET A 147 9.60 4.09 7.83
C MET A 147 8.87 5.42 7.80
N VAL A 148 7.56 5.45 8.08
CA VAL A 148 6.78 6.70 8.08
C VAL A 148 7.19 7.61 9.23
N THR A 149 7.40 7.05 10.42
CA THR A 149 7.80 7.84 11.61
C THR A 149 9.24 8.34 11.51
N GLY A 150 10.10 7.67 10.73
CA GLY A 150 11.54 7.98 10.65
C GLY A 150 12.39 7.27 11.70
N PHE A 151 11.84 6.26 12.35
CA PHE A 151 12.54 5.50 13.39
C PHE A 151 13.66 4.63 12.80
N ASP A 152 13.49 4.19 11.55
CA ASP A 152 14.49 3.47 10.75
C ASP A 152 15.79 4.25 10.54
N ILE A 153 15.71 5.59 10.52
CA ILE A 153 16.84 6.49 10.22
C ILE A 153 17.47 7.07 11.49
N ARG A 154 16.99 6.68 12.68
CA ARG A 154 17.44 7.25 13.96
C ARG A 154 18.96 7.15 14.18
N ALA A 155 19.60 6.12 13.62
CA ALA A 155 21.05 5.92 13.72
C ALA A 155 21.87 6.87 12.82
N ASP A 156 21.32 7.32 11.68
CA ASP A 156 22.04 8.16 10.73
C ASP A 156 21.70 9.64 10.91
N ARG A 157 22.55 10.35 11.66
CA ARG A 157 22.39 11.79 11.94
C ARG A 157 22.43 12.66 10.69
N ARG A 158 23.16 12.27 9.64
CA ARG A 158 23.25 13.05 8.39
C ARG A 158 21.95 12.95 7.62
N LEU A 159 21.45 11.73 7.46
CA LEU A 159 20.20 11.45 6.78
C LEU A 159 19.00 12.03 7.53
N LYS A 160 19.03 11.98 8.87
CA LYS A 160 18.02 12.61 9.74
C LYS A 160 17.91 14.12 9.49
N ARG A 161 19.04 14.85 9.50
CA ARG A 161 19.06 16.31 9.22
C ARG A 161 18.52 16.65 7.82
N LEU A 162 18.74 15.78 6.84
CA LEU A 162 18.25 15.96 5.46
C LEU A 162 16.74 15.70 5.30
N LEU A 163 16.13 14.93 6.22
CA LEU A 163 14.76 14.40 6.13
C LEU A 163 13.80 14.91 7.21
N GLU A 164 14.25 15.81 8.09
CA GLU A 164 13.46 16.42 9.17
C GLU A 164 13.22 17.92 8.94
N ASP A 165 12.98 18.28 7.68
CA ASP A 165 12.51 19.61 7.30
C ASP A 165 11.04 19.82 7.74
N GLU A 166 10.60 21.07 7.91
CA GLU A 166 9.24 21.40 8.35
C GLU A 166 8.17 20.76 7.45
N LEU A 167 8.43 20.74 6.13
CA LEU A 167 7.56 20.11 5.15
C LEU A 167 7.41 18.60 5.40
N THR A 168 8.53 17.90 5.62
CA THR A 168 8.52 16.46 5.87
C THR A 168 7.82 16.10 7.19
N LEU A 169 7.98 16.93 8.23
CA LEU A 169 7.28 16.78 9.50
C LEU A 169 5.76 16.95 9.32
N SER A 170 5.34 17.93 8.52
CA SER A 170 3.91 18.13 8.20
C SER A 170 3.30 16.91 7.47
N PHE A 171 4.06 16.29 6.55
CA PHE A 171 3.63 15.09 5.84
C PHE A 171 3.52 13.89 6.76
N ARG A 172 4.51 13.67 7.65
CA ARG A 172 4.44 12.62 8.67
C ARG A 172 3.21 12.79 9.56
N ARG A 173 2.94 14.01 10.03
CA ARG A 173 1.76 14.27 10.88
C ARG A 173 0.46 13.97 10.15
N SER A 174 0.30 14.42 8.90
CA SER A 174 -0.90 14.10 8.11
C SER A 174 -1.04 12.60 7.83
N ALA A 175 0.06 11.91 7.54
CA ALA A 175 0.09 10.47 7.33
C ALA A 175 -0.30 9.69 8.59
N LEU A 176 0.23 10.07 9.74
CA LEU A 176 -0.12 9.46 11.03
C LEU A 176 -1.57 9.73 11.42
N ASN A 177 -2.11 10.92 11.16
CA ASN A 177 -3.53 11.19 11.37
C ASN A 177 -4.44 10.32 10.50
N ALA A 178 -4.06 10.08 9.24
CA ALA A 178 -4.80 9.17 8.37
C ALA A 178 -4.74 7.73 8.90
N ALA A 179 -3.56 7.29 9.37
CA ALA A 179 -3.39 5.98 9.99
C ALA A 179 -4.26 5.84 11.25
N LEU A 180 -4.29 6.86 12.11
CA LEU A 180 -5.16 6.88 13.30
C LEU A 180 -6.64 6.76 12.94
N GLY A 181 -7.09 7.49 11.91
CA GLY A 181 -8.47 7.38 11.43
C GLY A 181 -8.81 5.96 10.94
N VAL A 182 -7.91 5.34 10.18
CA VAL A 182 -8.06 3.96 9.70
C VAL A 182 -8.02 2.95 10.84
N ALA A 183 -7.13 3.14 11.83
CA ALA A 183 -7.04 2.29 13.00
C ALA A 183 -8.32 2.34 13.83
N LEU A 184 -8.87 3.54 14.09
CA LEU A 184 -10.12 3.70 14.84
C LEU A 184 -11.30 3.04 14.12
N ALA A 185 -11.45 3.30 12.82
CA ALA A 185 -12.51 2.68 12.03
C ALA A 185 -12.36 1.15 12.01
N GLY A 186 -11.15 0.65 11.80
CA GLY A 186 -10.87 -0.77 11.76
C GLY A 186 -11.03 -1.47 13.12
N MET A 187 -10.71 -0.79 14.23
CA MET A 187 -10.98 -1.30 15.58
C MET A 187 -12.47 -1.49 15.83
N VAL A 188 -13.34 -0.60 15.33
CA VAL A 188 -14.81 -0.78 15.40
C VAL A 188 -15.24 -2.03 14.63
N VAL A 189 -14.67 -2.26 13.45
CA VAL A 189 -14.95 -3.47 12.65
C VAL A 189 -14.48 -4.73 13.38
N VAL A 190 -13.25 -4.74 13.91
CA VAL A 190 -12.71 -5.87 14.68
C VAL A 190 -13.52 -6.13 15.94
N PHE A 191 -13.98 -5.08 16.62
CA PHE A 191 -14.86 -5.20 17.78
C PHE A 191 -16.19 -5.87 17.42
N ALA A 192 -16.86 -5.40 16.35
CA ALA A 192 -18.09 -6.01 15.85
C ALA A 192 -17.89 -7.48 15.43
N LEU A 193 -16.77 -7.78 14.76
CA LEU A 193 -16.39 -9.17 14.44
C LEU A 193 -16.17 -10.01 15.69
N GLY A 194 -15.58 -9.44 16.75
CA GLY A 194 -15.34 -10.14 18.01
C GLY A 194 -16.61 -10.49 18.76
N LEU A 195 -17.61 -9.61 18.71
CA LEU A 195 -18.94 -9.87 19.27
C LEU A 195 -19.66 -11.01 18.54
N TRP A 196 -19.46 -11.14 17.22
CA TRP A 196 -20.09 -12.20 16.43
C TRP A 196 -19.31 -13.52 16.49
N LYS A 197 -18.00 -13.47 16.24
CA LYS A 197 -17.09 -14.63 16.23
C LYS A 197 -15.70 -14.21 16.73
N PRO A 198 -15.33 -14.53 17.98
CA PRO A 198 -14.04 -14.14 18.56
C PRO A 198 -12.81 -14.53 17.73
N GLN A 199 -12.86 -15.72 17.11
CA GLN A 199 -11.82 -16.20 16.20
C GLN A 199 -11.58 -15.25 15.01
N ALA A 200 -12.64 -14.63 14.48
CA ALA A 200 -12.54 -13.70 13.37
C ALA A 200 -11.86 -12.39 13.77
N ALA A 201 -12.09 -11.91 15.00
CA ALA A 201 -11.42 -10.72 15.50
C ALA A 201 -9.90 -10.93 15.64
N VAL A 202 -9.47 -12.06 16.19
CA VAL A 202 -8.04 -12.40 16.33
C VAL A 202 -7.37 -12.48 14.95
N ALA A 203 -8.03 -13.10 13.98
CA ALA A 203 -7.52 -13.18 12.61
C ALA A 203 -7.49 -11.81 11.90
N ALA A 204 -8.44 -10.92 12.20
CA ALA A 204 -8.51 -9.60 11.57
C ALA A 204 -7.43 -8.62 12.08
N MET A 205 -6.85 -8.85 13.26
CA MET A 205 -5.83 -7.97 13.86
C MET A 205 -4.58 -7.79 12.97
N PRO A 206 -3.93 -8.85 12.47
CA PRO A 206 -2.88 -8.76 11.45
C PRO A 206 -3.24 -7.85 10.26
N GLY A 207 -4.43 -8.02 9.69
CA GLY A 207 -4.91 -7.21 8.58
C GLY A 207 -5.12 -5.75 8.95
N LEU A 208 -5.68 -5.49 10.13
CA LEU A 208 -5.89 -4.12 10.63
C LEU A 208 -4.56 -3.38 10.83
N MET A 209 -3.56 -4.02 11.44
CA MET A 209 -2.23 -3.43 11.64
C MET A 209 -1.58 -3.08 10.29
N PHE A 210 -1.68 -3.98 9.33
CA PHE A 210 -1.13 -3.78 7.99
C PHE A 210 -1.84 -2.65 7.23
N VAL A 211 -3.17 -2.64 7.23
CA VAL A 211 -3.96 -1.59 6.54
C VAL A 211 -3.69 -0.22 7.17
N THR A 212 -3.57 -0.15 8.50
CA THR A 212 -3.19 1.07 9.23
C THR A 212 -1.81 1.58 8.80
N ALA A 213 -0.79 0.71 8.82
CA ALA A 213 0.57 1.10 8.43
C ALA A 213 0.67 1.47 6.94
N SER A 214 -0.05 0.75 6.08
CA SER A 214 -0.12 1.01 4.64
C SER A 214 -0.80 2.34 4.34
N ALA A 215 -1.87 2.68 5.06
CA ALA A 215 -2.54 3.97 4.93
C ALA A 215 -1.60 5.14 5.25
N ALA A 216 -0.77 4.98 6.29
CA ALA A 216 0.26 5.96 6.64
C ALA A 216 1.27 6.15 5.47
N GLY A 217 1.83 5.05 4.96
CA GLY A 217 2.81 5.08 3.87
C GLY A 217 2.25 5.64 2.56
N LEU A 218 1.04 5.21 2.19
CA LEU A 218 0.35 5.70 1.00
C LEU A 218 -0.01 7.19 1.11
N ARG A 219 -0.48 7.64 2.28
CA ARG A 219 -0.78 9.06 2.49
C ARG A 219 0.48 9.91 2.40
N TYR A 220 1.59 9.46 2.99
CA TYR A 220 2.87 10.14 2.89
C TYR A 220 3.31 10.28 1.43
N TRP A 221 3.29 9.17 0.67
CA TRP A 221 3.64 9.17 -0.76
C TRP A 221 2.75 10.07 -1.61
N GLN A 222 1.44 10.12 -1.33
CA GLN A 222 0.52 11.01 -2.03
C GLN A 222 0.85 12.49 -1.79
N LEU A 223 1.26 12.86 -0.58
CA LEU A 223 1.65 14.23 -0.23
C LEU A 223 2.97 14.61 -0.89
N ASP A 224 3.95 13.72 -0.87
CA ASP A 224 5.24 13.87 -1.56
C ASP A 224 5.06 14.13 -3.07
N ARG A 225 4.21 13.33 -3.74
CA ARG A 225 3.90 13.56 -5.18
C ARG A 225 3.18 14.87 -5.47
N ARG A 226 2.34 15.36 -4.54
CA ARG A 226 1.65 16.64 -4.72
C ARG A 226 2.61 17.81 -4.60
N ALA A 227 3.59 17.71 -3.70
CA ALA A 227 4.62 18.74 -3.53
C ALA A 227 5.63 18.76 -4.68
N ALA A 228 5.95 17.60 -5.27
CA ALA A 228 6.84 17.50 -6.43
C ALA A 228 6.17 17.90 -7.77
N GLY A 229 4.83 17.92 -7.83
CA GLY A 229 4.07 18.23 -9.04
C GLY A 229 3.44 19.63 -9.06
N GLY A 230 3.73 20.46 -8.07
CA GLY A 230 3.40 21.89 -8.03
C GLY A 230 4.56 22.74 -8.50
#